data_AF-A0A7J0AN64-F1
#
_entry.id   AF-A0A7J0AN64-F1
#
_cell.length_a   1.000
_cell.length_b   1.000
_cell.length_c   1.000
_cell.angle_alpha   90.00
_cell.angle_beta   90.00
_cell.angle_gamma   90.00
#
_symmetry.space_group_name_H-M   'P 1'
#
loop_
_entity.id
_entity.type
_entity.pdbx_description
1 polymer ?
#
loop_
_entity_poly.entity_id
_entity_poly.type
_entity_poly.pdbx_seq_one_letter_code
_entity_poly.pdbx_strand_id
1 'polypeptide(L)'
;MSKVYEPQIDPDEFIRSFREEPSGLSSLKTKTAGEDVPDVATDKEAISVNDDDSVISETEYLEKFVSNMAYMRPRSRFLMVEIDPDFIQKIKRIISYGSAPTCSVKCYVNNVLAEHFKTYEKIIQKRL
;
A
#
# COMPACT_ATOMS: atom_id res chain seq x y z
N MET A 1 6.85 -49.87 19.39
CA MET A 1 7.66 -49.03 20.30
C MET A 1 7.68 -47.61 19.74
N SER A 2 6.64 -46.81 20.00
CA SER A 2 6.61 -45.40 19.63
C SER A 2 7.43 -44.61 20.65
N LYS A 3 8.54 -44.01 20.22
CA LYS A 3 9.28 -43.07 21.07
C LYS A 3 8.45 -41.79 21.18
N VAL A 4 7.77 -41.63 22.31
CA VAL A 4 7.14 -40.35 22.67
C VAL A 4 8.29 -39.44 23.09
N TYR A 5 8.53 -38.38 22.32
CA TYR A 5 9.46 -37.32 22.68
C TYR A 5 8.68 -36.36 23.60
N GLU A 6 8.94 -36.44 24.90
CA GLU A 6 8.53 -35.37 25.82
C GLU A 6 9.62 -34.29 25.80
N PRO A 7 9.31 -33.07 25.32
CA PRO A 7 10.26 -31.98 25.43
C PRO A 7 10.42 -31.60 26.91
N GLN A 8 11.56 -31.95 27.49
CA GLN A 8 12.04 -31.43 28.78
C GLN A 8 12.45 -29.97 28.63
N ILE A 9 11.49 -29.09 28.33
CA ILE A 9 11.72 -27.65 28.28
C ILE A 9 11.42 -27.13 29.68
N ASP A 10 12.47 -26.83 30.43
CA ASP A 10 12.36 -26.16 31.72
C ASP A 10 11.92 -24.71 31.47
N PRO A 11 10.73 -24.29 31.96
CA PRO A 11 10.24 -22.92 31.76
C PRO A 11 11.19 -21.88 32.36
N ASP A 12 11.93 -22.23 33.42
CA ASP A 12 12.87 -21.31 34.05
C ASP A 12 14.14 -21.14 33.20
N GLU A 13 14.59 -22.18 32.50
CA GLU A 13 15.73 -22.11 31.59
C GLU A 13 15.41 -21.22 30.37
N PHE A 14 14.19 -21.34 29.84
CA PHE A 14 13.70 -20.43 28.79
C PHE A 14 13.73 -18.96 29.23
N ILE A 15 13.27 -18.66 30.46
CA ILE A 15 13.25 -17.28 30.99
C ILE A 15 14.67 -16.77 31.26
N ARG A 16 15.60 -17.62 31.72
CA ARG A 16 17.00 -17.25 31.96
C ARG A 16 17.69 -16.85 30.65
N SER A 17 17.47 -17.58 29.56
CA SER A 17 18.04 -17.24 28.25
C SER A 17 17.70 -15.82 27.77
N PHE A 18 16.49 -15.32 28.07
CA PHE A 18 16.06 -13.97 27.71
C PHE A 18 16.64 -12.85 28.59
N ARG A 19 17.09 -13.19 29.81
CA ARG A 19 17.63 -12.21 30.76
C ARG A 19 19.14 -12.14 30.75
N GLU A 20 19.83 -13.22 30.39
CA GLU A 20 21.29 -13.29 30.41
C GLU A 20 21.95 -12.64 29.20
N GLU A 21 21.25 -12.45 28.07
CA GLU A 21 21.74 -11.62 26.96
C GLU A 21 21.22 -10.17 27.09
N PRO A 22 22.01 -9.21 27.61
CA PRO A 22 21.72 -7.81 27.39
C PRO A 22 21.90 -7.53 25.90
N SER A 23 20.78 -7.56 25.17
CA SER A 23 20.69 -7.04 23.80
C SER A 23 21.41 -5.69 23.72
N GLY A 24 22.54 -5.67 23.02
CA GLY A 24 23.47 -4.56 22.91
C GLY A 24 22.97 -3.37 22.08
N LEU A 25 21.68 -3.03 22.18
CA LEU A 25 21.09 -1.87 21.51
C LEU A 25 20.95 -0.71 22.50
N SER A 26 22.08 -0.32 23.10
CA SER A 26 22.21 0.93 23.83
C SER A 26 22.67 2.03 22.88
N SER A 27 22.01 3.19 23.00
CA SER A 27 22.43 4.53 22.56
C SER A 27 22.15 4.95 21.11
N LEU A 28 20.92 5.43 20.85
CA LEU A 28 20.71 6.49 19.85
C LEU A 28 20.48 7.81 20.60
N LYS A 29 21.55 8.60 20.77
CA LYS A 29 21.47 10.01 21.14
C LYS A 29 21.50 10.83 19.85
N THR A 30 20.47 11.61 19.58
CA THR A 30 20.53 12.73 18.64
C THR A 30 19.91 13.97 19.30
N LYS A 31 20.78 14.90 19.69
CA LYS A 31 20.46 16.32 19.91
C LYS A 31 21.11 17.09 18.77
N THR A 32 20.34 17.93 18.07
CA THR A 32 20.66 19.35 17.77
C THR A 32 19.53 19.96 16.95
N ALA A 33 19.17 21.18 17.34
CA ALA A 33 18.13 22.05 16.78
C ALA A 33 18.74 23.16 15.92
N GLY A 34 17.90 23.78 15.06
CA GLY A 34 18.08 25.08 14.39
C GLY A 34 18.96 25.04 13.14
N GLU A 35 18.77 25.85 12.09
CA GLU A 35 17.78 26.87 11.71
C GLU A 35 18.10 27.27 10.23
N ASP A 36 17.21 28.04 9.60
CA ASP A 36 17.38 28.87 8.39
C ASP A 36 17.06 28.38 6.95
N VAL A 37 16.25 29.22 6.31
CA VAL A 37 15.64 29.27 4.96
C VAL A 37 16.37 30.45 4.23
N PRO A 38 16.62 30.47 2.89
CA PRO A 38 15.59 30.94 1.93
C PRO A 38 15.63 30.42 0.47
N ASP A 39 14.42 30.27 -0.07
CA ASP A 39 13.87 30.78 -1.34
C ASP A 39 14.74 30.85 -2.63
N VAL A 40 14.37 30.07 -3.65
CA VAL A 40 14.61 30.41 -5.07
C VAL A 40 13.44 29.87 -5.92
N ALA A 41 12.65 30.81 -6.43
CA ALA A 41 11.69 30.62 -7.52
C ALA A 41 12.38 30.09 -8.79
N THR A 42 11.75 29.13 -9.46
CA THR A 42 12.10 28.80 -10.85
C THR A 42 10.83 28.50 -11.61
N ASP A 43 10.46 29.44 -12.47
CA ASP A 43 9.45 29.30 -13.50
C ASP A 43 9.71 28.05 -14.34
N LYS A 44 8.68 27.22 -14.48
CA LYS A 44 8.61 26.20 -15.53
C LYS A 44 7.24 26.28 -16.18
N GLU A 45 7.23 26.85 -17.37
CA GLU A 45 6.20 26.63 -18.37
C GLU A 45 5.94 25.12 -18.52
N ALA A 46 4.68 24.71 -18.41
CA ALA A 46 4.26 23.36 -18.77
C ALA A 46 2.87 23.41 -19.39
N ILE A 47 2.88 23.38 -20.74
CA ILE A 47 2.09 22.46 -21.57
C ILE A 47 0.60 22.37 -21.21
N SER A 48 -0.22 23.02 -22.03
CA SER A 48 -1.66 22.80 -22.12
C SER A 48 -1.94 21.35 -22.55
N VAL A 49 -2.15 20.47 -21.57
CA VAL A 49 -2.78 19.17 -21.78
C VAL A 49 -4.28 19.43 -21.90
N ASN A 50 -4.89 18.94 -22.97
CA ASN A 50 -6.33 19.04 -23.18
C ASN A 50 -7.05 18.34 -22.02
N ASP A 51 -7.62 19.17 -21.16
CA ASP A 51 -8.38 18.81 -19.97
C ASP A 51 -9.79 18.41 -20.41
N ASP A 52 -9.96 17.14 -20.76
CA ASP A 52 -11.28 16.49 -20.66
C ASP A 52 -11.36 15.87 -19.26
N ASP A 53 -11.14 16.71 -18.24
CA ASP A 53 -11.30 16.36 -16.85
C ASP A 53 -12.80 16.40 -16.59
N SER A 54 -13.46 15.27 -16.86
CA SER A 54 -14.73 15.00 -16.22
C SER A 54 -14.45 15.01 -14.73
N VAL A 55 -14.67 16.15 -14.06
CA VAL A 55 -14.40 16.34 -12.64
C VAL A 55 -15.27 15.34 -11.88
N ILE A 56 -14.70 14.17 -11.56
CA ILE A 56 -15.35 13.14 -10.78
C ILE A 56 -15.46 13.69 -9.36
N SER A 57 -16.67 13.69 -8.80
CA SER A 57 -16.85 14.10 -7.42
C SER A 57 -16.07 13.18 -6.48
N GLU A 58 -15.57 13.71 -5.35
CA GLU A 58 -14.81 12.92 -4.36
C GLU A 58 -15.59 11.67 -3.93
N THR A 59 -16.91 11.81 -3.79
CA THR A 59 -17.83 10.71 -3.45
C THR A 59 -17.84 9.62 -4.53
N GLU A 60 -17.94 9.99 -5.81
CA GLU A 60 -17.92 9.02 -6.91
C GLU A 60 -16.57 8.31 -7.02
N TYR A 61 -15.48 9.01 -6.77
CA TYR A 61 -14.15 8.41 -6.74
C TYR A 61 -14.04 7.36 -5.63
N LEU A 62 -14.44 7.72 -4.41
CA LEU A 62 -14.41 6.80 -3.27
C LEU A 62 -15.29 5.58 -3.52
N GLU A 63 -16.50 5.76 -4.05
CA GLU A 63 -17.40 4.68 -4.39
C GLU A 63 -16.82 3.74 -5.44
N LYS A 64 -16.31 4.28 -6.54
CA LYS A 64 -15.79 3.48 -7.67
C LYS A 64 -14.53 2.70 -7.31
N PHE A 65 -13.58 3.32 -6.62
CA PHE A 65 -12.24 2.76 -6.46
C PHE A 65 -11.95 2.20 -5.05
N VAL A 66 -12.50 2.81 -4.00
CA VAL A 66 -12.17 2.46 -2.60
C VAL A 66 -13.23 1.56 -1.97
N SER A 67 -14.50 1.88 -2.11
CA SER A 67 -15.62 1.14 -1.51
C SER A 67 -16.06 -0.05 -2.35
N ASN A 68 -15.74 -0.07 -3.64
CA ASN A 68 -16.09 -1.16 -4.53
C ASN A 68 -15.30 -2.45 -4.21
N MET A 69 -16.02 -3.49 -3.80
CA MET A 69 -15.49 -4.78 -3.38
C MET A 69 -15.55 -5.86 -4.48
N ALA A 70 -15.92 -5.51 -5.72
CA ALA A 70 -16.13 -6.48 -6.81
C ALA A 70 -14.94 -7.42 -7.03
N TYR A 71 -13.71 -6.94 -6.83
CA TYR A 71 -12.48 -7.72 -7.05
C TYR A 71 -11.80 -8.19 -5.74
N MET A 72 -12.47 -8.11 -4.59
CA MET A 72 -11.91 -8.58 -3.31
C MET A 72 -11.82 -10.10 -3.21
N ARG A 73 -12.81 -10.82 -3.73
CA ARG A 73 -12.91 -12.29 -3.64
C ARG A 73 -12.91 -12.92 -5.02
N PRO A 74 -11.73 -13.17 -5.58
CA PRO A 74 -11.64 -13.76 -6.89
C PRO A 74 -11.81 -15.27 -6.86
N ARG A 75 -12.40 -15.79 -7.94
CA ARG A 75 -12.66 -17.23 -8.12
C ARG A 75 -11.46 -17.98 -8.71
N SER A 76 -10.50 -17.27 -9.32
CA SER A 76 -9.33 -17.82 -10.00
C SER A 76 -8.02 -17.43 -9.31
N ARG A 77 -6.95 -18.16 -9.65
CA ARG A 77 -5.58 -17.80 -9.25
C ARG A 77 -5.06 -16.67 -10.14
N PHE A 78 -4.33 -15.73 -9.56
CA PHE A 78 -3.69 -14.64 -10.29
C PHE A 78 -2.22 -14.92 -10.49
N LEU A 79 -1.68 -14.37 -11.57
CA LEU A 79 -0.24 -14.15 -11.70
C LEU A 79 0.20 -13.12 -10.66
N MET A 80 1.38 -13.34 -10.07
CA MET A 80 2.01 -12.34 -9.21
C MET A 80 2.65 -11.27 -10.09
N VAL A 81 2.23 -10.01 -9.88
CA VAL A 81 2.75 -8.85 -10.59
C VAL A 81 3.25 -7.86 -9.55
N GLU A 82 4.44 -7.31 -9.80
CA GLU A 82 5.02 -6.28 -8.93
C GLU A 82 4.36 -4.94 -9.20
N ILE A 83 4.14 -4.18 -8.13
CA ILE A 83 3.63 -2.82 -8.17
C ILE A 83 4.68 -1.96 -7.51
N ASP A 84 4.98 -0.82 -8.13
CA ASP A 84 5.92 0.15 -7.58
C ASP A 84 5.55 0.49 -6.11
N PRO A 85 6.52 0.44 -5.18
CA PRO A 85 6.27 0.68 -3.76
C PRO A 85 5.65 2.05 -3.49
N ASP A 86 5.96 3.08 -4.28
CA ASP A 86 5.40 4.42 -4.11
C ASP A 86 3.89 4.43 -4.41
N PHE A 87 3.46 3.66 -5.41
CA PHE A 87 2.04 3.50 -5.71
C PHE A 87 1.33 2.72 -4.60
N ILE A 88 1.97 1.68 -4.06
CA ILE A 88 1.42 0.93 -2.92
C ILE A 88 1.22 1.86 -1.73
N GLN A 89 2.20 2.73 -1.43
CA GLN A 89 2.11 3.67 -0.31
C GLN A 89 0.96 4.68 -0.51
N LYS A 90 0.81 5.24 -1.71
CA LYS A 90 -0.28 6.16 -2.05
C LYS A 90 -1.64 5.47 -1.90
N ILE A 91 -1.80 4.27 -2.45
CA ILE A 91 -3.05 3.49 -2.38
C ILE A 91 -3.40 3.17 -0.93
N LYS A 92 -2.43 2.69 -0.14
CA LYS A 92 -2.64 2.43 1.30
C LYS A 92 -3.06 3.68 2.05
N ARG A 93 -2.45 4.83 1.74
CA ARG A 93 -2.82 6.10 2.36
C ARG A 93 -4.26 6.48 2.03
N ILE A 94 -4.68 6.37 0.75
CA ILE A 94 -6.07 6.64 0.32
C ILE A 94 -7.06 5.73 1.06
N ILE A 95 -6.80 4.43 1.09
CA ILE A 95 -7.63 3.44 1.79
C ILE A 95 -7.72 3.77 3.28
N SER A 96 -6.64 4.21 3.91
CA SER A 96 -6.59 4.45 5.36
C SER A 96 -7.46 5.63 5.81
N TYR A 97 -7.76 6.58 4.92
CA TYR A 97 -8.62 7.73 5.23
C TYR A 97 -10.12 7.42 5.09
N GLY A 98 -10.49 6.25 4.56
CA GLY A 98 -11.90 5.86 4.39
C GLY A 98 -12.56 5.50 5.71
N SER A 99 -13.75 6.07 5.99
CA SER A 99 -14.56 5.74 7.17
C SER A 99 -15.38 4.44 7.03
N ALA A 100 -15.37 3.82 5.85
CA ALA A 100 -16.20 2.67 5.46
C ALA A 100 -15.34 1.40 5.36
N PRO A 101 -15.92 0.18 5.21
CA PRO A 101 -15.15 -0.97 4.79
C PRO A 101 -14.41 -0.64 3.49
N THR A 102 -13.09 -0.56 3.58
CA THR A 102 -12.22 -0.17 2.47
C THR A 102 -11.63 -1.38 1.79
N CYS A 103 -11.50 -1.33 0.46
CA CYS A 103 -10.96 -2.44 -0.32
C CYS A 103 -9.46 -2.65 -0.05
N SER A 104 -8.89 -3.77 -0.51
CA SER A 104 -7.44 -4.01 -0.43
C SER A 104 -6.70 -3.33 -1.59
N VAL A 105 -5.37 -3.16 -1.49
CA VAL A 105 -4.53 -2.64 -2.58
C VAL A 105 -4.77 -3.40 -3.88
N LYS A 106 -4.87 -4.74 -3.80
CA LYS A 106 -5.22 -5.58 -4.95
C LYS A 106 -6.56 -5.19 -5.57
N CYS A 107 -7.60 -5.02 -4.74
CA CYS A 107 -8.93 -4.70 -5.21
C CYS A 107 -8.96 -3.30 -5.85
N TYR A 108 -8.31 -2.32 -5.21
CA TYR A 108 -8.17 -0.97 -5.74
C TYR A 108 -7.54 -0.97 -7.15
N VAL A 109 -6.42 -1.70 -7.32
CA VAL A 109 -5.73 -1.79 -8.61
C VAL A 109 -6.65 -2.42 -9.68
N ASN A 110 -7.38 -3.48 -9.32
CA ASN A 110 -8.33 -4.09 -10.26
C ASN A 110 -9.51 -3.17 -10.60
N ASN A 111 -10.00 -2.37 -9.66
CA ASN A 111 -11.03 -1.34 -9.92
C ASN A 111 -10.50 -0.30 -10.92
N VAL A 112 -9.28 0.18 -10.74
CA VAL A 112 -8.63 1.14 -11.65
C VAL A 112 -8.46 0.54 -13.05
N LEU A 113 -7.97 -0.70 -13.14
CA LEU A 113 -7.82 -1.38 -14.43
C LEU A 113 -9.17 -1.60 -15.12
N ALA A 114 -10.22 -1.95 -14.37
CA ALA A 114 -11.55 -2.12 -14.92
C ALA A 114 -12.10 -0.82 -15.52
N GLU A 115 -11.91 0.32 -14.84
CA GLU A 115 -12.30 1.62 -15.39
C GLU A 115 -11.44 1.99 -16.61
N HIS A 116 -10.12 1.77 -16.53
CA HIS A 116 -9.21 1.99 -17.66
C HIS A 116 -9.64 1.23 -18.92
N PHE A 117 -10.00 -0.04 -18.78
CA PHE A 117 -10.46 -0.86 -19.91
C PHE A 117 -11.81 -0.40 -20.47
N LYS A 118 -12.70 0.15 -19.66
CA LYS A 118 -13.95 0.76 -20.13
C LYS A 118 -13.69 2.06 -20.89
N THR A 119 -12.89 2.96 -20.33
CA THR A 119 -12.60 4.28 -20.93
C THR A 119 -11.91 4.13 -22.29
N TYR A 120 -10.98 3.19 -22.40
CA TYR A 120 -10.19 2.98 -23.62
C TYR A 120 -10.60 1.77 -24.45
N GLU A 121 -11.82 1.25 -24.25
CA GLU A 121 -12.33 0.04 -24.93
C GLU A 121 -12.12 0.10 -26.45
N LYS A 122 -12.45 1.24 -27.08
CA LYS A 122 -12.32 1.44 -28.54
C LYS A 122 -10.88 1.33 -29.05
N ILE A 123 -9.90 1.69 -28.23
CA ILE A 123 -8.47 1.62 -28.59
C ILE A 123 -7.96 0.20 -28.36
N ILE A 124 -8.32 -0.38 -27.21
CA ILE A 124 -7.86 -1.71 -26.79
C ILE A 124 -8.43 -2.80 -27.71
N GLN A 125 -9.68 -2.67 -28.16
CA GLN A 125 -10.31 -3.65 -29.07
C GLN A 125 -9.62 -3.78 -30.43
N LYS A 126 -8.76 -2.82 -30.82
CA LYS A 126 -7.92 -2.95 -32.03
C LYS A 126 -6.69 -3.86 -31.82
N ARG A 127 -6.41 -4.24 -30.58
CA ARG A 127 -5.21 -4.99 -30.15
C ARG A 127 -5.55 -6.34 -29.51
N LEU A 128 -6.82 -6.55 -29.14
CA LEU A 128 -7.39 -7.83 -28.73
C LEU A 128 -7.94 -8.56 -29.96
#